data_AF-A0A8J6LIC6-F1
#
_entry.id   AF-A0A8J6LIC6-F1
#
_cell.length_a   1.000
_cell.length_b   1.000
_cell.length_c   1.000
_cell.angle_alpha   90.00
_cell.angle_beta   90.00
_cell.angle_gamma   90.00
#
_symmetry.space_group_name_H-M   'P 1'
#
loop_
_entity.id
_entity.type
_entity.pdbx_description
1 polymer ?
#
loop_
_entity_poly.entity_id
_entity_poly.type
_entity_poly.pdbx_seq_one_letter_code
_entity_poly.pdbx_strand_id
1 'polypeptide(L)'
;MSENLQVELVYFYPKENSKPHKTDKFELIYDEQNPIPILRRGLKFTIAVRFKAKTYDPQKDRVRLIFNFGPTPNPVKGTRGSVIISPTRTRIEDKKTWGGNVLNSASDLILEIFAPPEAPVGVWQLQVETSRINSTLPATVYNHENDFYILFNPWNCHDLVYMPEERLLDEYILTDVGKIWVGPYGSSRGREWVFGQFDACILPAAMLIFEKSDLPPASRGDPIKVSRTISKLVNSNDDDGVLVGRWDGEYDDGTSPSSWTGSVQVLQEFLDTQSPVSYGQCWVFSGVVTTSYIYNSCFCSW
;
A
#
# COMPACT_ATOMS: atom_id res chain seq x y z
N MET A 1 33.23 25.38 11.29
CA MET A 1 32.91 24.27 10.36
C MET A 1 31.43 24.36 10.05
N SER A 2 31.02 24.42 8.78
CA SER A 2 29.59 24.51 8.45
C SER A 2 28.89 23.16 8.59
N GLU A 3 27.85 23.12 9.41
CA GLU A 3 27.04 21.94 9.71
C GLU A 3 26.19 21.46 8.52
N ASN A 4 25.83 20.17 8.52
CA ASN A 4 24.90 19.55 7.57
C ASN A 4 23.51 20.19 7.65
N LEU A 5 22.71 20.04 6.58
CA LEU A 5 21.29 20.40 6.61
C LEU A 5 20.54 19.60 7.68
N GLN A 6 19.70 20.27 8.45
CA GLN A 6 18.83 19.64 9.44
C GLN A 6 17.40 19.65 8.91
N VAL A 7 16.84 18.46 8.66
CA VAL A 7 15.45 18.32 8.23
C VAL A 7 14.54 18.78 9.37
N GLU A 8 13.58 19.62 9.03
CA GLU A 8 12.53 20.10 9.93
C GLU A 8 11.24 19.33 9.71
N LEU A 9 10.83 19.21 8.45
CA LEU A 9 9.56 18.63 8.05
C LEU A 9 9.71 17.91 6.71
N VAL A 10 9.03 16.77 6.59
CA VAL A 10 8.78 16.12 5.32
C VAL A 10 7.27 16.08 5.11
N TYR A 11 6.80 16.49 3.94
CA TYR A 11 5.39 16.49 3.58
C TYR A 11 5.14 15.72 2.29
N PHE A 12 4.21 14.78 2.32
CA PHE A 12 3.92 13.85 1.23
C PHE A 12 2.77 14.26 0.31
N TYR A 13 2.11 15.40 0.55
CA TYR A 13 0.93 15.82 -0.23
C TYR A 13 -0.11 14.68 -0.44
N PRO A 14 -0.63 14.03 0.63
CA PRO A 14 -1.45 12.82 0.49
C PRO A 14 -2.65 13.00 -0.45
N LYS A 15 -3.36 14.14 -0.35
CA LYS A 15 -4.58 14.43 -1.12
C LYS A 15 -4.27 14.80 -2.57
N GLU A 16 -3.15 15.46 -2.84
CA GLU A 16 -2.75 15.83 -4.20
C GLU A 16 -2.18 14.62 -4.94
N ASN A 17 -1.37 13.80 -4.27
CA ASN A 17 -0.85 12.57 -4.86
C ASN A 17 -1.94 11.51 -5.03
N SER A 18 -3.00 11.49 -4.21
CA SER A 18 -4.02 10.44 -4.33
C SER A 18 -4.79 10.47 -5.66
N LYS A 19 -5.00 11.67 -6.23
CA LYS A 19 -5.72 11.85 -7.51
C LYS A 19 -5.05 11.14 -8.70
N PRO A 20 -3.77 11.41 -9.05
CA PRO A 20 -3.10 10.70 -10.13
C PRO A 20 -2.87 9.22 -9.78
N HIS A 21 -2.80 8.87 -8.49
CA HIS A 21 -2.64 7.48 -8.04
C HIS A 21 -3.96 6.69 -7.95
N LYS A 22 -5.13 7.31 -8.18
CA LYS A 22 -6.45 6.67 -8.05
C LYS A 22 -6.61 6.01 -6.67
N THR A 23 -6.26 6.77 -5.65
CA THR A 23 -6.32 6.39 -4.22
C THR A 23 -7.09 7.44 -3.40
N ASP A 24 -7.80 8.35 -4.07
CA ASP A 24 -8.54 9.47 -3.46
C ASP A 24 -9.83 9.04 -2.74
N LYS A 25 -10.24 7.78 -2.89
CA LYS A 25 -11.38 7.20 -2.15
C LYS A 25 -11.01 6.69 -0.75
N PHE A 26 -9.72 6.41 -0.48
CA PHE A 26 -9.30 5.85 0.80
C PHE A 26 -9.51 6.85 1.94
N GLU A 27 -10.18 6.45 3.00
CA GLU A 27 -10.47 7.33 4.15
C GLU A 27 -9.19 7.81 4.85
N LEU A 28 -8.17 6.96 4.91
CA LEU A 28 -6.89 7.23 5.59
C LEU A 28 -6.14 8.47 5.06
N ILE A 29 -6.38 8.90 3.81
CA ILE A 29 -5.72 10.11 3.27
C ILE A 29 -6.35 11.40 3.81
N TYR A 30 -7.54 11.31 4.40
CA TYR A 30 -8.32 12.44 4.91
C TYR A 30 -8.28 12.57 6.42
N ASP A 31 -7.56 11.69 7.13
CA ASP A 31 -7.35 11.81 8.57
C ASP A 31 -6.86 13.23 8.94
N GLU A 32 -7.51 13.83 9.93
CA GLU A 32 -7.28 15.23 10.29
C GLU A 32 -5.96 15.43 11.06
N GLN A 33 -5.50 14.40 11.78
CA GLN A 33 -4.30 14.46 12.60
C GLN A 33 -3.08 13.96 11.83
N ASN A 34 -3.24 12.87 11.09
CA ASN A 34 -2.16 12.19 10.38
C ASN A 34 -2.64 11.57 9.05
N PRO A 35 -2.78 12.36 7.98
CA PRO A 35 -3.19 11.84 6.68
C PRO A 35 -2.11 10.93 6.10
N ILE A 36 -2.46 9.66 5.86
CA ILE A 36 -1.51 8.64 5.41
C ILE A 36 -1.44 8.66 3.87
N PRO A 37 -0.26 8.84 3.25
CA PRO A 37 -0.12 8.77 1.81
C PRO A 37 -0.34 7.34 1.31
N ILE A 38 -1.23 7.17 0.34
CA ILE A 38 -1.46 5.88 -0.33
C ILE A 38 -1.14 6.05 -1.81
N LEU A 39 -0.09 5.36 -2.25
CA LEU A 39 0.49 5.47 -3.58
C LEU A 39 0.38 4.14 -4.31
N ARG A 40 0.65 4.15 -5.61
CA ARG A 40 0.74 2.97 -6.48
C ARG A 40 2.11 2.93 -7.11
N ARG A 41 2.74 1.75 -7.13
CA ARG A 41 4.09 1.55 -7.70
C ARG A 41 4.14 1.90 -9.18
N GLY A 42 5.30 2.29 -9.69
CA GLY A 42 5.46 2.70 -11.09
C GLY A 42 4.80 4.05 -11.46
N LEU A 43 4.20 4.77 -10.51
CA LEU A 43 3.76 6.15 -10.70
C LEU A 43 4.63 7.11 -9.90
N LYS A 44 4.65 8.35 -10.36
CA LYS A 44 5.40 9.42 -9.72
C LYS A 44 4.55 10.12 -8.68
N PHE A 45 5.17 10.51 -7.57
CA PHE A 45 4.55 11.25 -6.49
C PHE A 45 5.44 12.39 -6.03
N THR A 46 4.83 13.42 -5.46
CA THR A 46 5.54 14.62 -5.01
C THR A 46 5.76 14.60 -3.51
N ILE A 47 6.94 15.02 -3.05
CA ILE A 47 7.22 15.26 -1.63
C ILE A 47 7.93 16.60 -1.48
N ALA A 48 7.78 17.24 -0.32
CA ALA A 48 8.54 18.43 0.06
C ALA A 48 9.37 18.14 1.30
N VAL A 49 10.61 18.61 1.29
CA VAL A 49 11.53 18.55 2.43
C VAL A 49 11.87 19.98 2.83
N ARG A 50 11.51 20.35 4.06
CA ARG A 50 11.89 21.62 4.68
C ARG A 50 13.09 21.42 5.60
N PHE A 51 14.00 22.37 5.58
CA PHE A 51 15.18 22.39 6.45
C PHE A 51 15.11 23.61 7.38
N LYS A 52 15.55 23.46 8.63
CA LYS A 52 15.31 24.45 9.71
C LYS A 52 15.84 25.86 9.44
N ALA A 53 17.05 25.97 8.89
CA ALA A 53 17.80 27.25 8.89
C ALA A 53 18.53 27.56 7.58
N LYS A 54 18.53 26.63 6.62
CA LYS A 54 19.26 26.76 5.35
C LYS A 54 18.45 26.11 4.24
N THR A 55 18.45 26.71 3.06
CA THR A 55 17.92 26.08 1.86
C THR A 55 18.92 25.08 1.29
N TYR A 56 18.44 24.13 0.51
CA TYR A 56 19.30 23.17 -0.20
C TYR A 56 20.14 23.86 -1.27
N ASP A 57 21.47 23.69 -1.23
CA ASP A 57 22.40 24.12 -2.27
C ASP A 57 23.02 22.89 -2.97
N PRO A 58 22.68 22.62 -4.25
CA PRO A 58 23.17 21.43 -4.96
C PRO A 58 24.69 21.38 -5.15
N GLN A 59 25.41 22.50 -4.97
CA GLN A 59 26.86 22.55 -5.06
C GLN A 59 27.56 22.27 -3.73
N LYS A 60 26.83 22.30 -2.61
CA LYS A 60 27.40 22.14 -1.25
C LYS A 60 26.80 20.97 -0.49
N ASP A 61 25.55 20.65 -0.77
CA ASP A 61 24.75 19.70 -0.01
C ASP A 61 24.44 18.46 -0.83
N ARG A 62 24.47 17.31 -0.16
CA ARG A 62 24.03 16.03 -0.67
C ARG A 62 22.86 15.54 0.18
N VAL A 63 21.71 15.40 -0.45
CA VAL A 63 20.49 14.87 0.15
C VAL A 63 20.20 13.51 -0.47
N ARG A 64 19.91 12.52 0.37
CA ARG A 64 19.58 11.16 -0.04
C ARG A 64 18.33 10.71 0.67
N LEU A 65 17.36 10.22 -0.09
CA LEU A 65 16.15 9.61 0.43
C LEU A 65 16.34 8.11 0.43
N ILE A 66 15.91 7.47 1.50
CA ILE A 66 16.00 6.04 1.71
C ILE A 66 14.60 5.54 2.07
N PHE A 67 14.08 4.68 1.21
CA PHE A 67 12.78 4.06 1.37
C PHE A 67 13.00 2.63 1.85
N ASN A 68 12.48 2.29 3.03
CA ASN A 68 12.67 0.99 3.67
C ASN A 68 11.35 0.22 3.71
N PHE A 69 11.41 -1.08 3.47
CA PHE A 69 10.25 -1.97 3.51
C PHE A 69 10.53 -3.21 4.36
N GLY A 70 9.62 -3.50 5.29
CA GLY A 70 9.73 -4.63 6.21
C GLY A 70 10.89 -4.51 7.21
N PRO A 71 11.07 -5.53 8.07
CA PRO A 71 12.00 -5.47 9.21
C PRO A 71 13.48 -5.57 8.82
N THR A 72 13.79 -6.10 7.63
CA THR A 72 15.17 -6.24 7.13
C THR A 72 15.31 -5.68 5.70
N PRO A 73 15.30 -4.34 5.54
CA PRO A 73 15.41 -3.68 4.25
C PRO A 73 16.71 -4.03 3.52
N ASN A 74 16.61 -4.47 2.27
CA ASN A 74 17.75 -4.90 1.45
C ASN A 74 17.61 -4.41 0.00
N PRO A 75 18.58 -3.66 -0.54
CA PRO A 75 18.52 -3.12 -1.91
C PRO A 75 18.42 -4.19 -2.99
N VAL A 76 19.12 -5.32 -2.84
CA VAL A 76 19.14 -6.42 -3.83
C VAL A 76 17.78 -7.13 -3.88
N LYS A 77 17.09 -7.21 -2.74
CA LYS A 77 15.75 -7.81 -2.64
C LYS A 77 14.62 -6.83 -2.99
N GLY A 78 14.94 -5.59 -3.36
CA GLY A 78 13.95 -4.55 -3.66
C GLY A 78 13.22 -3.98 -2.44
N THR A 79 13.59 -4.38 -1.21
CA THR A 79 12.97 -3.89 0.05
C THR A 79 13.70 -2.67 0.63
N ARG A 80 14.66 -2.10 -0.11
CA ARG A 80 15.28 -0.81 0.21
C ARG A 80 15.53 0.00 -1.07
N GLY A 81 14.80 1.09 -1.25
CA GLY A 81 15.00 2.08 -2.29
C GLY A 81 15.93 3.19 -1.83
N SER A 82 16.72 3.76 -2.75
CA SER A 82 17.45 4.98 -2.43
C SER A 82 17.53 5.92 -3.62
N VAL A 83 17.29 7.20 -3.34
CA VAL A 83 17.31 8.28 -4.32
C VAL A 83 18.31 9.32 -3.85
N ILE A 84 19.37 9.55 -4.62
CA ILE A 84 20.30 10.65 -4.38
C ILE A 84 19.80 11.86 -5.16
N ILE A 85 19.57 12.97 -4.47
CA ILE A 85 19.08 14.19 -5.10
C ILE A 85 20.22 14.87 -5.85
N SER A 86 20.02 15.02 -7.15
CA SER A 86 20.92 15.70 -8.07
C SER A 86 20.16 16.78 -8.84
N PRO A 87 20.78 17.94 -9.13
CA PRO A 87 20.19 18.94 -10.01
C PRO A 87 20.05 18.43 -11.45
N THR A 88 20.87 17.45 -11.85
CA THR A 88 20.74 16.80 -13.16
C THR A 88 19.57 15.83 -13.11
N ARG A 89 18.58 16.02 -13.99
CA ARG A 89 17.46 15.08 -14.11
C ARG A 89 17.98 13.68 -14.36
N THR A 90 17.58 12.75 -13.49
CA THR A 90 17.81 11.33 -13.75
C THR A 90 16.88 10.97 -14.90
N ARG A 91 17.44 10.48 -16.02
CA ARG A 91 16.60 9.89 -17.07
C ARG A 91 15.90 8.68 -16.45
N ILE A 92 14.59 8.80 -16.24
CA ILE A 92 13.70 7.72 -15.80
C ILE A 92 13.46 6.75 -16.99
N GLU A 93 14.52 6.46 -17.74
CA GLU A 93 14.49 5.49 -18.84
C GLU A 93 14.60 4.07 -18.27
N ASP A 94 15.40 3.91 -17.21
CA ASP A 94 15.43 2.70 -16.41
C ASP A 94 14.35 2.76 -15.32
N LYS A 95 13.07 2.56 -15.71
CA LYS A 95 11.91 2.43 -14.80
C LYS A 95 12.03 1.28 -13.77
N LYS A 96 13.21 0.69 -13.60
CA LYS A 96 13.52 -0.47 -12.76
C LYS A 96 14.04 -0.10 -11.37
N THR A 97 14.40 1.15 -11.14
CA THR A 97 14.95 1.61 -9.86
C THR A 97 14.21 2.83 -9.33
N TRP A 98 14.40 3.09 -8.04
CA TRP A 98 13.92 4.31 -7.40
C TRP A 98 14.60 5.54 -8.02
N GLY A 99 13.81 6.55 -8.34
CA GLY A 99 14.29 7.77 -8.99
C GLY A 99 13.73 9.02 -8.32
N GLY A 100 14.38 10.16 -8.56
CA GLY A 100 13.85 11.44 -8.12
C GLY A 100 14.42 12.62 -8.91
N ASN A 101 13.59 13.64 -9.08
CA ASN A 101 13.92 14.89 -9.74
C ASN A 101 13.60 16.07 -8.82
N VAL A 102 14.44 17.10 -8.85
CA VAL A 102 14.14 18.37 -8.18
C VAL A 102 13.13 19.14 -9.02
N LEU A 103 11.98 19.47 -8.42
CA LEU A 103 10.97 20.35 -9.01
C LEU A 103 11.18 21.81 -8.60
N ASN A 104 11.53 22.04 -7.32
CA ASN A 104 11.81 23.35 -6.76
C ASN A 104 12.81 23.22 -5.61
N SER A 105 13.67 24.21 -5.42
CA SER A 105 14.64 24.26 -4.32
C SER A 105 14.83 25.66 -3.75
N ALA A 106 13.94 26.62 -4.07
CA ALA A 106 14.08 28.01 -3.64
C ALA A 106 13.80 28.23 -2.14
N SER A 107 12.88 27.46 -1.57
CA SER A 107 12.56 27.47 -0.14
C SER A 107 12.58 26.05 0.40
N ASP A 108 11.47 25.34 0.23
CA ASP A 108 11.39 23.90 0.44
C ASP A 108 11.98 23.17 -0.78
N LEU A 109 12.64 22.04 -0.52
CA LEU A 109 13.09 21.14 -1.56
C LEU A 109 11.93 20.26 -1.99
N ILE A 110 11.30 20.61 -3.11
CA ILE A 110 10.19 19.88 -3.71
C ILE A 110 10.74 18.88 -4.72
N LEU A 111 10.38 17.61 -4.55
CA LEU A 111 10.91 16.48 -5.28
C LEU A 111 9.77 15.70 -5.94
N GLU A 112 9.96 15.32 -7.19
CA GLU A 112 9.17 14.29 -7.87
C GLU A 112 9.89 12.96 -7.70
N ILE A 113 9.29 12.00 -7.01
CA ILE A 113 9.86 10.68 -6.73
C ILE A 113 9.15 9.62 -7.57
N PHE A 114 9.89 8.59 -7.95
CA PHE A 114 9.38 7.42 -8.66
C PHE A 114 9.78 6.14 -7.92
N ALA A 115 8.80 5.29 -7.64
CA ALA A 115 9.00 3.92 -7.17
C ALA A 115 8.89 2.95 -8.35
N PRO A 116 9.76 1.93 -8.48
CA PRO A 116 9.71 1.00 -9.61
C PRO A 116 8.44 0.14 -9.61
N PRO A 117 7.94 -0.30 -10.78
CA PRO A 117 6.75 -1.16 -10.89
C PRO A 117 6.88 -2.51 -10.18
N GLU A 118 8.08 -2.96 -9.86
CA GLU A 118 8.32 -4.22 -9.14
C GLU A 118 8.44 -4.05 -7.62
N ALA A 119 8.30 -2.81 -7.10
CA ALA A 119 8.40 -2.54 -5.68
C ALA A 119 7.40 -3.40 -4.87
N PRO A 120 7.84 -3.99 -3.74
CA PRO A 120 6.94 -4.63 -2.78
C PRO A 120 5.80 -3.71 -2.35
N VAL A 121 4.60 -4.26 -2.19
CA VAL A 121 3.43 -3.50 -1.74
C VAL A 121 3.20 -3.65 -0.24
N GLY A 122 2.64 -2.62 0.37
CA GLY A 122 2.40 -2.50 1.80
C GLY A 122 3.00 -1.23 2.39
N VAL A 123 3.39 -1.29 3.66
CA VAL A 123 3.88 -0.16 4.46
C VAL A 123 5.37 0.11 4.20
N TRP A 124 5.69 1.34 3.84
CA TRP A 124 7.05 1.84 3.60
C TRP A 124 7.40 2.98 4.56
N GLN A 125 8.68 3.03 4.92
CA GLN A 125 9.28 4.06 5.79
C GLN A 125 10.25 4.93 5.00
N LEU A 126 10.26 6.24 5.28
CA LEU A 126 11.20 7.18 4.69
C LEU A 126 12.25 7.63 5.71
N GLN A 127 13.51 7.62 5.28
CA GLN A 127 14.62 8.30 5.95
C GLN A 127 15.27 9.30 5.00
N VAL A 128 15.66 10.45 5.52
CA VAL A 128 16.37 11.49 4.79
C VAL A 128 17.76 11.64 5.38
N GLU A 129 18.78 11.33 4.58
CA GLU A 129 20.18 11.54 4.93
C GLU A 129 20.68 12.84 4.29
N THR A 130 21.32 13.69 5.09
CA THR A 130 21.95 14.93 4.63
C THR A 130 23.43 14.94 4.97
N SER A 131 24.25 15.42 4.05
CA SER A 131 25.70 15.54 4.22
C SER A 131 26.22 16.67 3.33
N ARG A 132 27.40 17.21 3.62
CA ARG A 132 28.06 18.14 2.69
C ARG A 132 29.04 17.43 1.76
N ILE A 133 29.11 17.94 0.53
CA ILE A 133 30.06 17.47 -0.48
C ILE A 133 31.48 17.73 0.05
N ASN A 134 32.37 16.73 -0.10
CA ASN A 134 33.75 16.75 0.38
C ASN A 134 33.94 17.00 1.88
N SER A 135 32.91 16.79 2.71
CA SER A 135 33.02 16.86 4.16
C SER A 135 33.41 15.52 4.78
N THR A 136 34.20 15.57 5.85
CA THR A 136 34.51 14.41 6.70
C THR A 136 33.48 14.20 7.82
N LEU A 137 32.53 15.12 7.99
CA LEU A 137 31.48 14.98 9.00
C LEU A 137 30.55 13.81 8.64
N PRO A 138 30.08 13.04 9.64
CA PRO A 138 29.09 12.00 9.40
C PRO A 138 27.80 12.61 8.85
N ALA A 139 27.06 11.83 8.07
CA ALA A 139 25.74 12.25 7.59
C ALA A 139 24.76 12.40 8.77
N THR A 140 23.88 13.39 8.67
CA THR A 140 22.75 13.53 9.58
C THR A 140 21.57 12.74 9.02
N VAL A 141 20.91 11.96 9.88
CA VAL A 141 19.78 11.11 9.48
C VAL A 141 18.51 11.64 10.15
N TYR A 142 17.48 11.87 9.36
CA TYR A 142 16.12 12.15 9.82
C TYR A 142 15.23 10.96 9.47
N ASN A 143 14.59 10.36 10.47
CA ASN A 143 13.56 9.35 10.27
C ASN A 143 12.21 10.06 10.21
N HIS A 144 11.47 9.87 9.12
CA HIS A 144 10.11 10.38 9.05
C HIS A 144 9.23 9.59 10.02
N GLU A 145 8.37 10.28 10.76
CA GLU A 145 7.54 9.67 11.81
C GLU A 145 6.41 8.81 11.24
N ASN A 146 5.92 9.19 10.05
CA ASN A 146 4.76 8.54 9.44
C ASN A 146 5.18 7.56 8.35
N ASP A 147 4.45 6.45 8.30
CA ASP A 147 4.56 5.49 7.21
C ASP A 147 3.67 5.91 6.04
N PHE A 148 3.90 5.26 4.89
CA PHE A 148 3.04 5.42 3.71
C PHE A 148 2.85 4.07 3.01
N TYR A 149 1.77 3.95 2.23
CA TYR A 149 1.47 2.73 1.50
C TYR A 149 1.91 2.83 0.04
N ILE A 150 2.46 1.75 -0.49
CA ILE A 150 2.58 1.52 -1.93
C ILE A 150 1.73 0.31 -2.29
N LEU A 151 0.83 0.47 -3.26
CA LEU A 151 -0.05 -0.57 -3.77
C LEU A 151 0.37 -1.01 -5.19
N PHE A 152 -0.25 -2.09 -5.65
CA PHE A 152 -0.17 -2.51 -7.04
C PHE A 152 -0.80 -1.46 -7.98
N ASN A 153 -0.37 -1.46 -9.23
CA ASN A 153 -0.76 -0.45 -10.20
C ASN A 153 -1.29 -1.03 -11.52
N PRO A 154 -2.59 -1.29 -11.61
CA PRO A 154 -3.17 -1.87 -12.81
C PRO A 154 -3.29 -0.87 -13.99
N TRP A 155 -3.01 0.43 -13.78
CA TRP A 155 -2.93 1.44 -14.84
C TRP A 155 -1.54 1.54 -15.49
N ASN A 156 -0.53 0.86 -14.93
CA ASN A 156 0.84 0.94 -15.44
C ASN A 156 1.19 -0.29 -16.29
N CYS A 157 1.52 -0.09 -17.57
CA CYS A 157 1.84 -1.16 -18.52
C CYS A 157 3.10 -1.98 -18.20
N HIS A 158 3.89 -1.57 -17.20
CA HIS A 158 5.05 -2.30 -16.69
C HIS A 158 4.75 -3.05 -15.39
N ASP A 159 3.56 -2.87 -14.81
CA ASP A 159 3.13 -3.67 -13.67
C ASP A 159 2.54 -5.01 -14.16
N LEU A 160 2.82 -6.10 -13.45
CA LEU A 160 2.29 -7.43 -13.76
C LEU A 160 0.76 -7.49 -13.72
N VAL A 161 0.13 -6.55 -13.03
CA VAL A 161 -1.32 -6.46 -12.88
C VAL A 161 -1.98 -5.49 -13.87
N TYR A 162 -1.23 -5.04 -14.88
CA TYR A 162 -1.73 -4.11 -15.87
C TYR A 162 -3.01 -4.61 -16.56
N MET A 163 -4.01 -3.75 -16.63
CA MET A 163 -5.22 -3.97 -17.40
C MET A 163 -5.36 -2.87 -18.45
N PRO A 164 -5.23 -3.19 -19.75
CA PRO A 164 -5.30 -2.18 -20.81
C PRO A 164 -6.69 -1.56 -20.98
N GLU A 165 -7.72 -2.26 -20.52
CA GLU A 165 -9.10 -1.82 -20.67
C GLU A 165 -9.57 -1.04 -19.43
N GLU A 166 -9.37 0.27 -19.44
CA GLU A 166 -9.62 1.13 -18.27
C GLU A 166 -11.05 1.06 -17.72
N ARG A 167 -12.07 0.82 -18.56
CA ARG A 167 -13.46 0.66 -18.08
C ARG A 167 -13.64 -0.52 -17.13
N LEU A 168 -12.80 -1.56 -17.28
CA LEU A 168 -12.84 -2.72 -16.38
C LEU A 168 -12.18 -2.38 -15.04
N LEU A 169 -11.29 -1.40 -14.99
CA LEU A 169 -10.68 -0.94 -13.74
C LEU A 169 -11.65 -0.16 -12.86
N ASP A 170 -12.63 0.50 -13.45
CA ASP A 170 -13.72 1.09 -12.69
C ASP A 170 -14.45 -0.01 -11.89
N GLU A 171 -14.84 -1.10 -12.55
CA GLU A 171 -15.55 -2.23 -11.92
C GLU A 171 -14.67 -3.04 -10.96
N TYR A 172 -13.46 -3.40 -11.38
CA TYR A 172 -12.63 -4.35 -10.64
C TYR A 172 -11.78 -3.70 -9.56
N ILE A 173 -11.55 -2.39 -9.60
CA ILE A 173 -10.67 -1.71 -8.63
C ILE A 173 -11.41 -0.59 -7.89
N LEU A 174 -12.20 0.23 -8.60
CA LEU A 174 -12.77 1.44 -8.02
C LEU A 174 -14.19 1.28 -7.47
N THR A 175 -14.93 0.26 -7.90
CA THR A 175 -16.24 -0.09 -7.37
C THR A 175 -16.08 -0.87 -6.05
N ASP A 176 -16.74 -0.40 -5.00
CA ASP A 176 -16.66 -0.92 -3.62
C ASP A 176 -17.94 -1.62 -3.15
N VAL A 177 -18.89 -1.78 -4.06
CA VAL A 177 -20.13 -2.53 -3.86
C VAL A 177 -20.35 -3.46 -5.04
N GLY A 178 -20.82 -4.67 -4.78
CA GLY A 178 -21.02 -5.65 -5.83
C GLY A 178 -22.14 -6.61 -5.53
N LYS A 179 -22.16 -7.70 -6.29
CA LYS A 179 -23.18 -8.74 -6.19
C LYS A 179 -22.52 -10.11 -6.21
N ILE A 180 -22.82 -10.92 -5.19
CA ILE A 180 -22.37 -12.31 -5.10
C ILE A 180 -23.57 -13.22 -5.40
N TRP A 181 -23.46 -14.02 -6.45
CA TRP A 181 -24.50 -14.95 -6.84
C TRP A 181 -24.45 -16.21 -5.99
N VAL A 182 -25.56 -16.54 -5.33
CA VAL A 182 -25.69 -17.70 -4.45
C VAL A 182 -26.92 -18.51 -4.82
N GLY A 183 -26.93 -19.79 -4.46
CA GLY A 183 -28.02 -20.72 -4.75
C GLY A 183 -27.76 -21.56 -6.01
N PRO A 184 -28.61 -22.58 -6.25
CA PRO A 184 -28.39 -23.52 -7.33
C PRO A 184 -28.79 -22.95 -8.69
N TYR A 185 -28.33 -23.61 -9.76
CA TYR A 185 -28.70 -23.28 -11.13
C TYR A 185 -30.24 -23.22 -11.29
N GLY A 186 -30.74 -22.14 -11.90
CA GLY A 186 -32.17 -21.91 -12.11
C GLY A 186 -32.92 -21.22 -10.97
N SER A 187 -32.31 -21.04 -9.79
CA SER A 187 -32.87 -20.24 -8.69
C SER A 187 -31.81 -19.41 -7.96
N SER A 188 -30.71 -19.10 -8.66
CA SER A 188 -29.66 -18.25 -8.12
C SER A 188 -30.19 -16.86 -7.87
N ARG A 189 -29.75 -16.27 -6.75
CA ARG A 189 -30.07 -14.89 -6.39
C ARG A 189 -28.77 -14.13 -6.19
N GLY A 190 -28.76 -12.91 -6.71
CA GLY A 190 -27.67 -11.98 -6.45
C GLY A 190 -27.83 -11.35 -5.09
N ARG A 191 -26.90 -11.63 -4.18
CA ARG A 191 -26.80 -10.95 -2.89
C ARG A 191 -25.92 -9.71 -3.07
N GLU A 192 -26.43 -8.54 -2.68
CA GLU A 192 -25.61 -7.33 -2.63
C GLU A 192 -24.53 -7.47 -1.56
N TRP A 193 -23.34 -6.97 -1.85
CA TRP A 193 -22.18 -7.07 -0.98
C TRP A 193 -21.40 -5.76 -0.97
N VAL A 194 -21.14 -5.23 0.21
CA VAL A 194 -20.25 -4.08 0.39
C VAL A 194 -18.83 -4.59 0.57
N PHE A 195 -17.98 -4.42 -0.43
CA PHE A 195 -16.56 -4.70 -0.30
C PHE A 195 -15.91 -3.66 0.62
N GLY A 196 -16.18 -2.37 0.38
CA GLY A 196 -15.73 -1.27 1.24
C GLY A 196 -14.22 -1.18 1.36
N GLN A 197 -13.45 -1.53 0.32
CA GLN A 197 -11.98 -1.62 0.35
C GLN A 197 -11.26 -0.31 0.69
N PHE A 198 -11.99 0.81 0.69
CA PHE A 198 -11.47 2.15 0.93
C PHE A 198 -11.63 2.61 2.39
N ASP A 199 -12.39 1.86 3.20
CA ASP A 199 -12.62 2.15 4.61
C ASP A 199 -11.30 2.05 5.40
N ALA A 200 -11.17 2.88 6.44
CA ALA A 200 -9.90 3.10 7.15
C ALA A 200 -9.24 1.83 7.70
N CYS A 201 -10.01 0.81 8.07
CA CYS A 201 -9.50 -0.41 8.69
C CYS A 201 -8.96 -1.44 7.71
N ILE A 202 -9.31 -1.35 6.42
CA ILE A 202 -9.07 -2.45 5.49
C ILE A 202 -7.57 -2.55 5.15
N LEU A 203 -6.85 -1.43 5.01
CA LEU A 203 -5.40 -1.44 4.76
C LEU A 203 -4.62 -2.02 5.95
N PRO A 204 -4.86 -1.57 7.19
CA PRO A 204 -4.31 -2.20 8.39
C PRO A 204 -4.64 -3.69 8.51
N ALA A 205 -5.90 -4.09 8.25
CA ALA A 205 -6.30 -5.49 8.30
C ALA A 205 -5.55 -6.33 7.25
N ALA A 206 -5.35 -5.81 6.03
CA ALA A 206 -4.55 -6.47 5.01
C ALA A 206 -3.09 -6.65 5.43
N MET A 207 -2.51 -5.68 6.15
CA MET A 207 -1.15 -5.81 6.70
C MET A 207 -1.09 -6.87 7.78
N LEU A 208 -2.07 -6.93 8.69
CA LEU A 208 -2.17 -7.96 9.72
C LEU A 208 -2.24 -9.37 9.11
N ILE A 209 -2.99 -9.55 8.00
CA ILE A 209 -3.01 -10.81 7.25
C ILE A 209 -1.60 -11.19 6.79
N PHE A 210 -0.83 -10.25 6.22
CA PHE A 210 0.54 -10.54 5.79
C PHE A 210 1.52 -10.74 6.95
N GLU A 211 1.29 -10.14 8.12
CA GLU A 211 2.09 -10.34 9.33
C GLU A 211 1.87 -11.72 9.93
N LYS A 212 0.63 -12.23 9.89
CA LYS A 212 0.29 -13.62 10.23
C LYS A 212 0.72 -14.62 9.15
N SER A 213 1.23 -14.15 8.02
CA SER A 213 1.70 -15.00 6.92
C SER A 213 3.21 -15.25 6.98
N ASP A 214 3.63 -16.40 6.45
CA ASP A 214 5.05 -16.66 6.16
C ASP A 214 5.55 -15.97 4.87
N LEU A 215 4.76 -15.11 4.23
CA LEU A 215 5.14 -14.47 2.98
C LEU A 215 6.25 -13.43 3.22
N PRO A 216 7.48 -13.68 2.72
CA PRO A 216 8.58 -12.76 2.98
C PRO A 216 8.29 -11.38 2.37
N PRO A 217 8.68 -10.27 3.02
CA PRO A 217 8.46 -8.91 2.51
C PRO A 217 8.90 -8.72 1.04
N ALA A 218 10.05 -9.27 0.65
CA ALA A 218 10.55 -9.19 -0.73
C ALA A 218 9.65 -9.89 -1.76
N SER A 219 8.82 -10.84 -1.34
CA SER A 219 7.87 -11.53 -2.22
C SER A 219 6.53 -10.80 -2.33
N ARG A 220 6.29 -9.75 -1.54
CA ARG A 220 5.02 -8.99 -1.57
C ARG A 220 4.86 -8.15 -2.84
N GLY A 221 5.88 -8.04 -3.69
CA GLY A 221 5.77 -7.40 -5.01
C GLY A 221 5.21 -8.31 -6.12
N ASP A 222 5.05 -9.61 -5.84
CA ASP A 222 4.58 -10.61 -6.80
C ASP A 222 3.07 -10.88 -6.59
N PRO A 223 2.20 -10.49 -7.54
CA PRO A 223 0.76 -10.62 -7.37
C PRO A 223 0.32 -12.09 -7.26
N ILE A 224 1.05 -13.04 -7.85
CA ILE A 224 0.71 -14.47 -7.78
C ILE A 224 0.92 -14.99 -6.36
N LYS A 225 2.05 -14.66 -5.75
CA LYS A 225 2.36 -15.07 -4.37
C LYS A 225 1.42 -14.40 -3.38
N VAL A 226 1.20 -13.11 -3.53
CA VAL A 226 0.24 -12.35 -2.73
C VAL A 226 -1.16 -12.98 -2.81
N SER A 227 -1.60 -13.34 -4.01
CA SER A 227 -2.89 -14.01 -4.21
C SER A 227 -2.99 -15.33 -3.46
N ARG A 228 -1.99 -16.18 -3.63
CA ARG A 228 -1.94 -17.47 -2.92
C ARG A 228 -1.98 -17.28 -1.40
N THR A 229 -1.25 -16.30 -0.88
CA THR A 229 -1.22 -16.01 0.56
C THR A 229 -2.58 -15.52 1.07
N ILE A 230 -3.22 -14.57 0.39
CA ILE A 230 -4.55 -14.07 0.79
C ILE A 230 -5.57 -15.20 0.74
N SER A 231 -5.65 -15.94 -0.38
CA SER A 231 -6.60 -17.04 -0.51
C SER A 231 -6.42 -18.12 0.56
N LYS A 232 -5.17 -18.35 1.01
CA LYS A 232 -4.86 -19.28 2.10
C LYS A 232 -5.39 -18.72 3.43
N LEU A 233 -5.06 -17.47 3.76
CA LEU A 233 -5.27 -16.90 5.09
C LEU A 233 -6.66 -16.33 5.35
N VAL A 234 -7.54 -16.20 4.35
CA VAL A 234 -8.93 -15.85 4.68
C VAL A 234 -9.65 -17.04 5.35
N ASN A 235 -9.25 -18.28 5.07
CA ASN A 235 -9.79 -19.46 5.77
C ASN A 235 -8.97 -19.76 7.03
N SER A 236 -9.61 -19.80 8.20
CA SER A 236 -8.91 -20.04 9.46
C SER A 236 -8.80 -21.51 9.87
N ASN A 237 -9.53 -22.43 9.23
CA ASN A 237 -9.63 -23.81 9.72
C ASN A 237 -8.28 -24.56 9.72
N ASP A 238 -7.30 -24.11 8.92
CA ASP A 238 -5.96 -24.73 8.84
C ASP A 238 -4.82 -23.80 9.35
N ASP A 239 -5.01 -22.47 9.41
CA ASP A 239 -3.90 -21.51 9.48
C ASP A 239 -4.16 -20.26 10.38
N ASP A 240 -5.13 -20.26 11.30
CA ASP A 240 -5.47 -19.09 12.16
C ASP A 240 -5.74 -17.80 11.37
N GLY A 241 -6.38 -17.99 10.21
CA GLY A 241 -6.77 -16.97 9.25
C GLY A 241 -7.92 -16.07 9.70
N VAL A 242 -8.51 -15.35 8.75
CA VAL A 242 -9.50 -14.28 9.02
C VAL A 242 -10.85 -14.81 9.48
N LEU A 243 -11.37 -15.88 8.86
CA LEU A 243 -12.74 -16.35 9.06
C LEU A 243 -12.82 -17.85 9.37
N VAL A 244 -13.62 -18.20 10.37
CA VAL A 244 -13.96 -19.59 10.72
C VAL A 244 -15.10 -20.08 9.85
N GLY A 245 -14.91 -21.20 9.14
CA GLY A 245 -15.94 -21.79 8.27
C GLY A 245 -16.89 -22.72 9.03
N ARG A 246 -18.22 -22.53 8.90
CA ARG A 246 -19.21 -23.37 9.59
C ARG A 246 -20.51 -23.59 8.77
N TRP A 247 -20.98 -24.85 8.72
CA TRP A 247 -22.10 -25.31 7.87
C TRP A 247 -23.15 -26.17 8.59
N ASP A 248 -23.05 -26.35 9.91
CA ASP A 248 -23.96 -27.18 10.70
C ASP A 248 -25.32 -26.51 10.98
N GLY A 249 -25.42 -25.19 10.76
CA GLY A 249 -26.64 -24.42 10.99
C GLY A 249 -26.75 -23.82 12.40
N GLU A 250 -25.74 -24.04 13.25
CA GLU A 250 -25.68 -23.53 14.63
C GLU A 250 -24.65 -22.40 14.70
N TYR A 251 -25.09 -21.18 15.04
CA TYR A 251 -24.24 -19.97 15.00
C TYR A 251 -24.40 -19.09 16.23
N ASP A 252 -24.94 -19.62 17.34
CA ASP A 252 -25.32 -18.82 18.52
C ASP A 252 -24.12 -18.16 19.23
N ASP A 253 -22.91 -18.70 19.02
CA ASP A 253 -21.64 -18.21 19.56
C ASP A 253 -20.87 -17.29 18.60
N GLY A 254 -21.47 -16.90 17.47
CA GLY A 254 -20.86 -15.99 16.51
C GLY A 254 -21.89 -15.30 15.61
N THR A 255 -21.45 -14.85 14.44
CA THR A 255 -22.31 -14.26 13.43
C THR A 255 -22.68 -15.29 12.38
N SER A 256 -23.99 -15.47 12.13
CA SER A 256 -24.45 -16.33 11.05
C SER A 256 -23.87 -15.88 9.70
N PRO A 257 -23.36 -16.80 8.85
CA PRO A 257 -22.85 -16.45 7.52
C PRO A 257 -23.85 -15.70 6.63
N SER A 258 -25.15 -15.88 6.90
CA SER A 258 -26.23 -15.20 6.18
C SER A 258 -26.50 -13.78 6.66
N SER A 259 -25.92 -13.34 7.78
CA SER A 259 -26.09 -11.99 8.33
C SER A 259 -25.10 -10.98 7.76
N TRP A 260 -23.92 -11.43 7.29
CA TRP A 260 -22.92 -10.54 6.71
C TRP A 260 -23.41 -9.84 5.44
N THR A 261 -23.34 -8.52 5.41
CA THR A 261 -23.68 -7.69 4.24
C THR A 261 -22.47 -7.12 3.53
N GLY A 262 -21.27 -7.33 4.08
CA GLY A 262 -20.03 -6.79 3.55
C GLY A 262 -18.80 -7.30 4.28
N SER A 263 -17.64 -6.93 3.76
CA SER A 263 -16.34 -7.39 4.26
C SER A 263 -15.75 -6.51 5.35
N VAL A 264 -16.17 -5.24 5.42
CA VAL A 264 -15.64 -4.24 6.35
C VAL A 264 -15.78 -4.69 7.80
N GLN A 265 -16.98 -5.13 8.20
CA GLN A 265 -17.24 -5.56 9.58
C GLN A 265 -16.37 -6.75 9.98
N VAL A 266 -16.20 -7.72 9.07
CA VAL A 266 -15.35 -8.90 9.30
C VAL A 266 -13.89 -8.49 9.48
N LEU A 267 -13.36 -7.65 8.58
CA LEU A 267 -11.95 -7.24 8.62
C LEU A 267 -11.66 -6.30 9.79
N GLN A 268 -12.62 -5.46 10.19
CA GLN A 268 -12.54 -4.64 11.39
C GLN A 268 -12.47 -5.51 12.64
N GLU A 269 -13.38 -6.48 12.80
CA GLU A 269 -13.39 -7.38 13.95
C GLU A 269 -12.09 -8.21 14.02
N PHE A 270 -11.59 -8.68 12.87
CA PHE A 270 -10.31 -9.37 12.79
C PHE A 270 -9.14 -8.49 13.20
N LEU A 271 -9.14 -7.22 12.80
CA LEU A 271 -8.11 -6.25 13.18
C LEU A 271 -8.13 -5.96 14.68
N ASP A 272 -9.31 -5.78 15.26
CA ASP A 272 -9.49 -5.43 16.67
C ASP A 272 -9.14 -6.59 17.61
N THR A 273 -9.52 -7.81 17.24
CA THR A 273 -9.33 -9.02 18.06
C THR A 273 -8.03 -9.76 17.75
N GLN A 274 -7.44 -9.52 16.58
CA GLN A 274 -6.32 -10.29 16.01
C GLN A 274 -6.54 -11.81 16.00
N SER A 275 -7.81 -12.22 16.00
CA SER A 275 -8.26 -13.61 16.11
C SER A 275 -9.28 -13.93 15.01
N PRO A 276 -9.43 -15.20 14.60
CA PRO A 276 -10.40 -15.58 13.57
C PRO A 276 -11.85 -15.18 13.92
N VAL A 277 -12.55 -14.61 12.94
CA VAL A 277 -13.93 -14.14 13.06
C VAL A 277 -14.91 -15.27 12.73
N SER A 278 -15.92 -15.45 13.58
CA SER A 278 -16.94 -16.49 13.42
C SER A 278 -18.25 -15.89 12.89
N TYR A 279 -18.89 -16.36 11.81
CA TYR A 279 -18.54 -17.46 10.90
C TYR A 279 -18.71 -17.06 9.43
N GLY A 280 -18.04 -17.79 8.55
CA GLY A 280 -18.13 -17.64 7.10
C GLY A 280 -18.60 -18.89 6.37
N GLN A 281 -19.13 -18.68 5.16
CA GLN A 281 -19.29 -19.70 4.12
C GLN A 281 -18.70 -19.19 2.81
N CYS A 282 -18.75 -19.99 1.74
CA CYS A 282 -18.04 -19.73 0.48
C CYS A 282 -18.22 -18.29 -0.06
N TRP A 283 -19.43 -17.71 0.00
CA TRP A 283 -19.65 -16.32 -0.44
C TRP A 283 -19.04 -15.28 0.48
N VAL A 284 -18.99 -15.53 1.80
CA VAL A 284 -18.36 -14.63 2.79
C VAL A 284 -16.86 -14.64 2.58
N PHE A 285 -16.27 -15.83 2.44
CA PHE A 285 -14.86 -15.99 2.07
C PHE A 285 -14.54 -15.24 0.79
N SER A 286 -15.34 -15.44 -0.27
CA SER A 286 -15.16 -14.73 -1.54
C SER A 286 -15.23 -13.22 -1.37
N GLY A 287 -16.19 -12.69 -0.60
CA GLY A 287 -16.31 -11.25 -0.38
C GLY A 287 -15.08 -10.66 0.31
N VAL A 288 -14.63 -11.29 1.39
CA VAL A 288 -13.43 -10.85 2.14
C VAL A 288 -12.18 -10.96 1.28
N VAL A 289 -12.02 -12.07 0.59
CA VAL A 289 -10.92 -12.29 -0.37
C VAL A 289 -10.90 -11.19 -1.43
N THR A 290 -12.03 -10.88 -2.07
CA THR A 290 -12.13 -9.80 -3.08
C THR A 290 -11.75 -8.45 -2.48
N THR A 291 -12.20 -8.13 -1.27
CA THR A 291 -11.86 -6.88 -0.58
C THR A 291 -10.36 -6.78 -0.32
N SER A 292 -9.73 -7.86 0.15
CA SER A 292 -8.28 -7.92 0.36
C SER A 292 -7.46 -7.96 -0.95
N TYR A 293 -8.08 -8.36 -2.06
CA TYR A 293 -7.46 -8.41 -3.39
C TYR A 293 -7.42 -7.08 -4.12
N ILE A 294 -8.31 -6.14 -3.81
CA ILE A 294 -8.32 -4.83 -4.48
C ILE A 294 -7.08 -3.99 -4.08
N TYR A 295 -6.36 -4.41 -3.03
CA TYR A 295 -4.98 -3.99 -2.76
C TYR A 295 -3.95 -4.46 -3.79
N ASN A 296 -4.25 -5.56 -4.49
CA ASN A 296 -3.28 -6.44 -5.11
C ASN A 296 -3.52 -6.81 -6.58
N SER A 297 -4.63 -6.35 -7.17
CA SER A 297 -4.88 -6.35 -8.62
C SER A 297 -4.73 -7.73 -9.28
N CYS A 298 -5.24 -8.80 -8.66
CA CYS A 298 -5.33 -10.10 -9.29
C CYS A 298 -6.78 -10.58 -9.22
N PHE A 299 -7.42 -10.77 -10.37
CA PHE A 299 -8.78 -11.32 -10.44
C PHE A 299 -8.76 -12.71 -11.07
N CYS A 300 -9.28 -13.68 -10.33
CA CYS A 300 -9.96 -14.83 -10.90
C CYS A 300 -11.46 -14.52 -10.89
N SER A 301 -12.00 -14.04 -12.02
CA SER A 301 -13.42 -14.23 -12.32
C SER A 301 -13.56 -15.61 -12.97
N TRP A 302 -14.30 -16.51 -12.32
CA TRP A 302 -14.82 -17.73 -12.96
C TRP A 302 -16.15 -17.43 -13.63
#